data_AF-Q99158-F1
#
_entry.id   AF-Q99158-F1
#
_cell.length_a   1.000
_cell.length_b   1.000
_cell.length_c   1.000
_cell.angle_alpha   90.00
_cell.angle_beta   90.00
_cell.angle_gamma   90.00
#
_symmetry.space_group_name_H-M   'P 1'
#
loop_
_entity.id
_entity.type
_entity.pdbx_description
1 polymer ?
#
loop_
_entity_poly.entity_id
_entity_poly.type
_entity_poly.pdbx_seq_one_letter_code
_entity_poly.pdbx_strand_id
1 'polypeptide(L)'
;MKFSKTLLLALVAGALAKGEDEICRVEKNSGKEICYPKVFVPTEEWQVVWPDQVIPAGLHVRMDYENGVKEAKINDPNEEVEGVAVAVGEEVPEGEVVIEDLTEENGDEGISANEKVQRAIEKAIKEKRIKEGHKPNPNIPESDHQTFSDAVAALRDYKVNGQAAMLPIALSQLEELSHEIDFGIALSDVDPLNALLQILEDAKVDVESKIMAARTIGASLRNNPHALDKVINSKVDLVKSLLDDLAQSSKEKADKLSSSLVYALSAVLKTPETVTRFVDLHGGDTLRQLYETGSDDVKGRVSTLIEDVLATPDLHNDFSSITGAVKKRSANWWEDELKEWSGVFQRSLPSKLSSKVKSKVYTSLAAIRRNFRESVDVSEEFLEWLDHPKKAAAEIGDDLVKLIKQDRGELWGNAKARKYDARDEL
;
A
#
# COMPACT_ATOMS: atom_id res chain seq x y z
N MET A 1 -0.93 54.69 57.71
CA MET A 1 0.45 55.09 57.33
C MET A 1 1.04 53.94 56.53
N LYS A 2 1.53 54.00 55.29
CA LYS A 2 1.74 55.00 54.22
C LYS A 2 1.64 54.17 52.92
N PHE A 3 0.69 54.42 52.03
CA PHE A 3 0.89 55.06 50.72
C PHE A 3 2.21 54.75 49.98
N SER A 4 2.03 54.40 48.69
CA SER A 4 2.83 54.86 47.53
C SER A 4 4.13 54.11 47.22
N LYS A 5 4.57 53.87 45.99
CA LYS A 5 4.04 53.87 44.60
C LYS A 5 5.20 53.26 43.75
N THR A 6 4.88 52.93 42.50
CA THR A 6 5.78 52.96 41.31
C THR A 6 6.78 51.81 41.09
N LEU A 7 6.29 50.79 40.39
CA LEU A 7 6.69 50.35 39.03
C LEU A 7 8.09 50.77 38.51
N LEU A 8 8.92 49.77 38.22
CA LEU A 8 9.95 49.81 37.18
C LEU A 8 9.83 48.52 36.33
N LEU A 9 9.59 48.68 35.02
CA LEU A 9 9.65 47.60 34.03
C LEU A 9 11.11 47.17 33.84
N ALA A 10 11.37 45.86 33.83
CA ALA A 10 12.56 45.27 33.23
C ALA A 10 12.13 44.08 32.36
N LEU A 11 12.36 44.22 31.06
CA LEU A 11 12.29 43.14 30.07
C LEU A 11 13.39 42.12 30.39
N VAL A 12 13.01 40.86 30.62
CA VAL A 12 13.93 39.72 30.60
C VAL A 12 13.38 38.72 29.60
N ALA A 13 14.17 38.46 28.57
CA ALA A 13 13.95 37.41 27.58
C ALA A 13 13.98 36.04 28.30
N GLY A 14 12.86 35.34 28.29
CA GLY A 14 12.77 33.95 28.75
C GLY A 14 12.99 33.02 27.57
N ALA A 15 14.12 32.31 27.57
CA ALA A 15 14.24 31.05 26.83
C ALA A 15 13.22 30.08 27.44
N LEU A 16 12.17 29.76 26.71
CA LEU A 16 11.22 28.71 27.07
C LEU A 16 11.82 27.36 26.71
N ALA A 17 11.80 26.45 27.68
CA ALA A 17 12.18 25.06 27.50
C ALA A 17 11.31 24.43 26.41
N LYS A 18 11.95 23.73 25.45
CA LYS A 18 11.31 22.95 24.40
C LYS A 18 10.42 21.88 25.06
N GLY A 19 9.11 22.00 24.92
CA GLY A 19 8.15 20.98 25.36
C GLY A 19 8.15 19.79 24.39
N GLU A 20 7.75 18.60 24.88
CA GLU A 20 7.67 17.36 24.09
C GLU A 20 6.71 17.43 22.88
N ASP A 21 5.94 18.50 22.74
CA ASP A 21 4.92 18.69 21.71
C ASP A 21 5.33 19.67 20.58
N GLU A 22 6.61 20.00 20.43
CA GLU A 22 7.11 20.87 19.35
C GLU A 22 8.00 20.13 18.34
N ILE A 23 7.78 20.37 17.05
CA ILE A 23 8.64 19.95 15.94
C ILE A 23 9.51 21.15 15.53
N CYS A 24 10.83 20.98 15.51
CA CYS A 24 11.77 22.00 15.07
C CYS A 24 12.48 21.58 13.78
N ARG A 25 12.61 22.50 12.83
CA ARG A 25 13.38 22.30 11.58
C ARG A 25 14.20 23.53 11.24
N VAL A 26 15.28 23.31 10.50
CA VAL A 26 16.09 24.38 9.93
C VAL A 26 15.54 24.74 8.55
N GLU A 27 15.12 25.99 8.38
CA GLU A 27 14.58 26.46 7.11
C GLU A 27 15.72 26.65 6.08
N LYS A 28 15.59 26.04 4.89
CA LYS A 28 16.66 26.00 3.88
C LYS A 28 17.15 27.40 3.43
N ASN A 29 16.27 28.40 3.45
CA ASN A 29 16.56 29.73 2.93
C ASN A 29 17.18 30.68 3.96
N SER A 30 16.80 30.57 5.24
CA SER A 30 17.24 31.48 6.30
C SER A 30 18.28 30.86 7.24
N GLY A 31 18.41 29.53 7.25
CA GLY A 31 19.22 28.80 8.24
C GLY A 31 18.69 28.94 9.68
N LYS A 32 17.51 29.55 9.85
CA LYS A 32 16.89 29.76 11.15
C LYS A 32 16.15 28.48 11.56
N GLU A 33 16.31 28.09 12.83
CA GLU A 33 15.48 27.05 13.43
C GLU A 33 14.08 27.62 13.64
N ILE A 34 13.09 26.97 13.04
CA ILE A 34 11.66 27.27 13.23
C ILE A 34 11.08 26.08 13.97
N CYS A 35 10.48 26.34 15.12
CA CYS A 35 9.73 25.36 15.90
C CYS A 35 8.24 25.67 15.79
N TYR A 36 7.43 24.62 15.66
CA TYR A 36 5.97 24.70 15.60
C TYR A 36 5.37 23.53 16.38
N PRO A 37 4.12 23.65 16.89
CA PRO A 37 3.46 22.55 17.59
C PRO A 37 3.29 21.32 16.70
N LYS A 38 3.43 20.12 17.27
CA LYS A 38 3.24 18.83 16.58
C LYS A 38 1.83 18.67 16.01
N VAL A 39 0.83 19.24 16.68
CA VAL A 39 -0.56 19.31 16.22
C VAL A 39 -0.86 20.74 15.75
N PHE A 40 -1.46 20.88 14.57
CA PHE A 40 -1.83 22.17 13.99
C PHE A 40 -2.87 22.87 14.87
N VAL A 41 -2.57 24.10 15.30
CA VAL A 41 -3.46 24.93 16.14
C VAL A 41 -4.33 25.79 15.23
N PRO A 42 -5.62 25.46 15.04
CA PRO A 42 -6.44 26.08 14.01
C PRO A 42 -6.88 27.50 14.40
N THR A 43 -6.99 28.38 13.42
CA THR A 43 -7.59 29.73 13.57
C THR A 43 -8.67 29.96 12.51
N GLU A 44 -9.40 31.08 12.60
CA GLU A 44 -10.39 31.48 11.59
C GLU A 44 -9.75 31.92 10.25
N GLU A 45 -8.44 32.22 10.26
CA GLU A 45 -7.67 32.61 9.08
C GLU A 45 -6.87 31.42 8.53
N TRP A 46 -6.59 31.45 7.22
CA TRP A 46 -5.72 30.43 6.61
C TRP A 46 -4.31 30.49 7.19
N GLN A 47 -3.82 29.38 7.71
CA GLN A 47 -2.44 29.24 8.18
C GLN A 47 -1.74 28.10 7.47
N VAL A 48 -0.45 28.26 7.20
CA VAL A 48 0.39 27.23 6.59
C VAL A 48 0.52 26.04 7.54
N VAL A 49 0.23 24.85 7.02
CA VAL A 49 0.50 23.58 7.70
C VAL A 49 1.94 23.19 7.41
N TRP A 50 2.74 23.07 8.46
CA TRP A 50 4.14 22.68 8.32
C TRP A 50 4.27 21.16 8.08
N PRO A 51 5.33 20.69 7.42
CA PRO A 51 5.61 19.26 7.29
C PRO A 51 5.67 18.57 8.64
N ASP A 52 5.17 17.33 8.68
CA ASP A 52 5.08 16.46 9.86
C ASP A 52 4.11 16.97 10.96
N GLN A 53 3.42 18.08 10.73
CA GLN A 53 2.38 18.57 11.61
C GLN A 53 1.08 17.78 11.40
N VAL A 54 0.51 17.25 12.48
CA VAL A 54 -0.78 16.56 12.48
C VAL A 54 -1.90 17.61 12.36
N ILE A 55 -2.80 17.44 11.40
CA ILE A 55 -3.94 18.35 11.19
C ILE A 55 -5.16 17.75 11.93
N PRO A 56 -5.73 18.42 12.96
CA PRO A 56 -6.97 17.98 13.58
C PRO A 56 -8.09 17.78 12.55
N ALA A 57 -8.94 16.77 12.76
CA ALA A 57 -10.10 16.52 11.90
C ALA A 57 -11.09 17.70 11.91
N GLY A 58 -11.83 17.88 10.80
CA GLY A 58 -12.88 18.90 10.70
C GLY A 58 -12.40 20.31 10.31
N LEU A 59 -11.14 20.48 9.95
CA LEU A 59 -10.61 21.74 9.42
C LEU A 59 -10.83 21.87 7.92
N HIS A 60 -10.94 23.11 7.45
CA HIS A 60 -10.94 23.40 6.03
C HIS A 60 -9.48 23.45 5.56
N VAL A 61 -9.06 22.48 4.74
CA VAL A 61 -7.69 22.35 4.24
C VAL A 61 -7.66 22.62 2.74
N ARG A 62 -6.68 23.42 2.28
CA ARG A 62 -6.39 23.62 0.86
C ARG A 62 -4.91 23.39 0.58
N MET A 63 -4.58 23.12 -0.68
CA MET A 63 -3.20 22.99 -1.14
C MET A 63 -3.00 23.87 -2.37
N ASP A 64 -1.98 24.72 -2.32
CA ASP A 64 -1.47 25.40 -3.51
C ASP A 64 -0.78 24.36 -4.41
N TYR A 65 -1.34 24.12 -5.60
CA TYR A 65 -0.80 23.16 -6.55
C TYR A 65 0.52 23.60 -7.19
N GLU A 66 0.82 24.90 -7.24
CA GLU A 66 2.08 25.41 -7.83
C GLU A 66 3.26 25.20 -6.88
N ASN A 67 3.04 25.41 -5.57
CA ASN A 67 4.10 25.40 -4.56
C ASN A 67 4.04 24.20 -3.59
N GLY A 68 2.97 23.42 -3.61
CA GLY A 68 2.73 22.29 -2.70
C GLY A 68 2.46 22.72 -1.24
N VAL A 69 2.19 24.00 -1.00
CA VAL A 69 1.94 24.55 0.34
C VAL A 69 0.53 24.16 0.77
N LYS A 70 0.41 23.46 1.90
CA LYS A 70 -0.87 23.16 2.54
C LYS A 70 -1.22 24.29 3.50
N GLU A 71 -2.47 24.71 3.51
CA GLU A 71 -3.02 25.67 4.46
C GLU A 71 -4.30 25.11 5.07
N ALA A 72 -4.55 25.43 6.33
CA ALA A 72 -5.76 25.01 7.02
C ALA A 72 -6.36 26.15 7.88
N LYS A 73 -7.67 26.09 8.12
CA LYS A 73 -8.39 26.96 9.04
C LYS A 73 -9.59 26.24 9.68
N ILE A 74 -10.19 26.83 10.70
CA ILE A 74 -11.44 26.36 11.30
C ILE A 74 -12.54 26.37 10.22
N ASN A 75 -13.29 25.28 10.13
CA ASN A 75 -14.41 25.19 9.21
C ASN A 75 -15.59 26.01 9.77
N ASP A 76 -15.85 27.19 9.18
CA ASP A 76 -17.02 28.01 9.52
C ASP A 76 -18.24 27.52 8.72
N PRO A 77 -19.26 26.93 9.37
CA PRO A 77 -20.45 26.45 8.68
C PRO A 77 -21.27 27.56 7.99
N ASN A 78 -21.00 28.84 8.25
CA ASN A 78 -21.66 29.97 7.59
C ASN A 78 -20.89 30.55 6.38
N GLU A 79 -19.71 30.02 6.06
CA GLU A 79 -18.91 30.50 4.93
C GLU A 79 -19.30 29.78 3.63
N GLU A 80 -19.59 30.53 2.56
CA GLU A 80 -19.85 29.95 1.24
C GLU A 80 -18.55 29.35 0.69
N VAL A 81 -18.43 28.02 0.73
CA VAL A 81 -17.21 27.31 0.31
C VAL A 81 -17.16 27.16 -1.22
N GLU A 82 -16.33 27.99 -1.86
CA GLU A 82 -15.72 27.66 -3.16
C GLU A 82 -14.53 26.73 -2.92
N GLY A 83 -14.75 25.41 -2.90
CA GLY A 83 -13.66 24.45 -2.73
C GLY A 83 -14.15 23.05 -2.39
N VAL A 84 -13.40 22.04 -2.84
CA VAL A 84 -13.66 20.64 -2.50
C VAL A 84 -13.39 20.46 -1.00
N ALA A 85 -14.46 20.33 -0.22
CA ALA A 85 -14.37 19.92 1.17
C ALA A 85 -13.88 18.47 1.23
N VAL A 86 -12.60 18.26 1.53
CA VAL A 86 -12.07 16.94 1.88
C VAL A 86 -12.37 16.73 3.35
N ALA A 87 -13.43 15.97 3.64
CA ALA A 87 -13.71 15.48 4.98
C ALA A 87 -12.66 14.43 5.36
N VAL A 88 -11.58 14.85 6.03
CA VAL A 88 -10.68 13.92 6.72
C VAL A 88 -11.33 13.58 8.05
N GLY A 89 -11.98 12.41 8.08
CA GLY A 89 -12.67 11.86 9.24
C GLY A 89 -11.70 11.42 10.33
N GLU A 90 -12.07 11.83 11.55
CA GLU A 90 -11.70 11.35 12.88
C GLU A 90 -10.31 10.73 13.09
N GLU A 91 -9.48 11.47 13.84
CA GLU A 91 -8.59 10.87 14.83
C GLU A 91 -9.45 9.98 15.74
N VAL A 92 -9.42 8.69 15.45
CA VAL A 92 -9.77 7.66 16.42
C VAL A 92 -8.83 7.92 17.60
N PRO A 93 -9.34 8.07 18.84
CA PRO A 93 -8.47 8.13 20.00
C PRO A 93 -7.49 6.95 19.91
N GLU A 94 -6.27 7.11 20.40
CA GLU A 94 -5.47 5.95 20.84
C GLU A 94 -6.25 5.26 21.97
N GLY A 95 -7.32 4.58 21.59
CA GLY A 95 -8.10 3.70 22.40
C GLY A 95 -7.35 2.40 22.36
N GLU A 96 -6.56 2.19 23.41
CA GLU A 96 -6.47 0.86 24.01
C GLU A 96 -7.84 0.21 23.84
N VAL A 97 -7.91 -0.91 23.12
CA VAL A 97 -9.14 -1.70 23.02
C VAL A 97 -9.40 -2.17 24.44
N VAL A 98 -10.11 -1.35 25.21
CA VAL A 98 -10.64 -1.71 26.50
C VAL A 98 -11.74 -2.70 26.16
N ILE A 99 -11.41 -3.98 26.24
CA ILE A 99 -12.40 -5.03 26.31
C ILE A 99 -13.11 -4.78 27.64
N GLU A 100 -14.18 -3.99 27.59
CA GLU A 100 -15.12 -3.89 28.71
C GLU A 100 -15.52 -5.30 29.09
N ASP A 101 -15.39 -5.57 30.38
CA ASP A 101 -15.64 -6.83 31.05
C ASP A 101 -16.88 -7.50 30.44
N LEU A 102 -16.65 -8.58 29.69
CA LEU A 102 -17.71 -9.43 29.15
C LEU A 102 -18.26 -10.29 30.30
N THR A 103 -18.69 -9.64 31.38
CA THR A 103 -19.51 -10.22 32.43
C THR A 103 -20.97 -10.11 32.01
N GLU A 104 -21.51 -11.27 31.69
CA GLU A 104 -22.91 -11.64 31.91
C GLU A 104 -23.96 -10.73 31.28
N GLU A 105 -24.37 -11.06 30.05
CA GLU A 105 -25.80 -11.22 29.75
C GLU A 105 -26.00 -11.90 28.38
N ASN A 106 -26.70 -13.03 28.40
CA ASN A 106 -27.42 -13.68 27.29
C ASN A 106 -26.61 -14.49 26.25
N GLY A 107 -26.53 -15.81 26.49
CA GLY A 107 -27.18 -16.76 25.58
C GLY A 107 -26.37 -17.50 24.52
N ASP A 108 -25.07 -17.22 24.31
CA ASP A 108 -24.24 -17.95 23.33
C ASP A 108 -23.28 -18.94 24.03
N GLU A 109 -23.82 -20.08 24.44
CA GLU A 109 -23.04 -21.24 24.87
C GLU A 109 -22.41 -21.93 23.65
N GLY A 110 -21.07 -21.90 23.55
CA GLY A 110 -20.30 -22.69 22.57
C GLY A 110 -19.28 -21.92 21.73
N ILE A 111 -19.26 -20.58 21.81
CA ILE A 111 -18.33 -19.74 21.04
C ILE A 111 -17.13 -19.36 21.91
N SER A 112 -15.93 -19.68 21.43
CA SER A 112 -14.68 -19.35 22.13
C SER A 112 -14.55 -17.84 22.34
N ALA A 113 -13.96 -17.41 23.45
CA ALA A 113 -13.61 -15.99 23.66
C ALA A 113 -12.84 -15.41 22.47
N ASN A 114 -12.03 -16.25 21.80
CA ASN A 114 -11.27 -15.86 20.61
C ASN A 114 -12.15 -15.59 19.38
N GLU A 115 -13.23 -16.34 19.20
CA GLU A 115 -14.21 -16.10 18.13
C GLU A 115 -15.04 -14.84 18.38
N LYS A 116 -15.34 -14.52 19.65
CA LYS A 116 -16.02 -13.28 20.01
C LYS A 116 -15.15 -12.05 19.71
N VAL A 117 -13.86 -12.11 20.06
CA VAL A 117 -12.88 -11.05 19.73
C VAL A 117 -12.73 -10.91 18.22
N GLN A 118 -12.63 -12.01 17.49
CA GLN A 118 -12.54 -12.01 16.02
C GLN A 118 -13.74 -11.30 15.38
N ARG A 119 -14.96 -11.63 15.82
CA ARG A 119 -16.19 -10.98 15.33
C ARG A 119 -16.23 -9.49 15.67
N ALA A 120 -15.73 -9.09 16.84
CA ALA A 120 -15.67 -7.68 17.22
C ALA A 120 -14.68 -6.89 16.34
N ILE A 121 -13.53 -7.47 16.01
CA ILE A 121 -12.55 -6.88 15.08
C ILE A 121 -13.16 -6.76 13.67
N GLU A 122 -13.77 -7.82 13.15
CA GLU A 122 -14.46 -7.80 11.85
C GLU A 122 -15.54 -6.73 11.80
N LYS A 123 -16.31 -6.58 12.90
CA LYS A 123 -17.32 -5.54 13.03
C LYS A 123 -16.71 -4.13 13.04
N ALA A 124 -15.65 -3.89 13.81
CA ALA A 124 -14.99 -2.60 13.89
C ALA A 124 -14.36 -2.17 12.55
N ILE A 125 -13.73 -3.11 11.82
CA ILE A 125 -13.19 -2.84 10.48
C ILE A 125 -14.31 -2.49 9.50
N LYS A 126 -15.43 -3.23 9.56
CA LYS A 126 -16.61 -2.97 8.73
C LYS A 126 -17.26 -1.62 9.04
N GLU A 127 -17.21 -1.17 10.30
CA GLU A 127 -17.78 0.10 10.75
C GLU A 127 -16.91 1.32 10.41
N LYS A 128 -15.58 1.18 10.37
CA LYS A 128 -14.65 2.24 9.91
C LYS A 128 -14.72 2.50 8.40
N ARG A 129 -15.27 1.58 7.60
CA ARG A 129 -15.49 1.82 6.18
C ARG A 129 -16.62 2.83 6.02
N ILE A 130 -16.26 4.08 5.76
CA ILE A 130 -17.20 5.12 5.32
C ILE A 130 -17.95 4.58 4.11
N LYS A 131 -19.22 4.21 4.30
CA LYS A 131 -20.14 3.78 3.25
C LYS A 131 -20.65 4.99 2.47
N GLU A 132 -19.74 5.81 1.96
CA GLU A 132 -20.12 6.63 0.82
C GLU A 132 -20.35 5.65 -0.34
N GLY A 133 -21.62 5.49 -0.73
CA GLY A 133 -21.94 4.66 -1.88
C GLY A 133 -21.22 5.20 -3.10
N HIS A 134 -20.64 4.30 -3.91
CA HIS A 134 -20.14 4.65 -5.23
C HIS A 134 -21.24 5.38 -6.00
N LYS A 135 -20.95 6.58 -6.50
CA LYS A 135 -21.84 7.32 -7.39
C LYS A 135 -21.49 6.93 -8.82
N PRO A 136 -22.38 6.23 -9.55
CA PRO A 136 -22.08 5.81 -10.91
C PRO A 136 -21.69 6.98 -11.80
N ASN A 137 -20.67 6.81 -12.65
CA ASN A 137 -20.29 7.82 -13.61
C ASN A 137 -21.39 7.95 -14.70
N PRO A 138 -22.14 9.07 -14.76
CA PRO A 138 -23.24 9.21 -15.71
C PRO A 138 -22.76 9.44 -17.16
N ASN A 139 -21.45 9.64 -17.37
CA ASN A 139 -20.87 9.95 -18.68
C ASN A 139 -20.37 8.71 -19.42
N ILE A 140 -20.54 7.51 -18.86
CA ILE A 140 -20.21 6.26 -19.54
C ILE A 140 -21.17 6.08 -20.72
N PRO A 141 -20.69 5.89 -21.96
CA PRO A 141 -21.55 5.66 -23.11
C PRO A 141 -22.41 4.40 -22.94
N GLU A 142 -23.68 4.46 -23.36
CA GLU A 142 -24.58 3.29 -23.35
C GLU A 142 -24.02 2.12 -24.19
N SER A 143 -23.24 2.42 -25.24
CA SER A 143 -22.53 1.41 -26.03
C SER A 143 -21.56 0.59 -25.20
N ASP A 144 -20.95 1.19 -24.19
CA ASP A 144 -19.94 0.56 -23.35
C ASP A 144 -20.64 -0.34 -22.33
N HIS A 145 -21.79 0.10 -21.78
CA HIS A 145 -22.66 -0.76 -20.97
C HIS A 145 -23.15 -1.99 -21.73
N GLN A 146 -23.56 -1.82 -22.99
CA GLN A 146 -23.97 -2.95 -23.84
C GLN A 146 -22.79 -3.88 -24.13
N THR A 147 -21.63 -3.33 -24.50
CA THR A 147 -20.40 -4.09 -24.76
C THR A 147 -19.98 -4.88 -23.54
N PHE A 148 -20.03 -4.27 -22.36
CA PHE A 148 -19.76 -4.92 -21.08
C PHE A 148 -20.71 -6.11 -20.84
N SER A 149 -22.01 -5.88 -20.98
CA SER A 149 -23.03 -6.91 -20.76
C SER A 149 -22.84 -8.11 -21.70
N ASP A 150 -22.59 -7.85 -22.99
CA ASP A 150 -22.37 -8.89 -24.00
C ASP A 150 -21.08 -9.67 -23.73
N ALA A 151 -20.02 -8.98 -23.32
CA ALA A 151 -18.75 -9.61 -23.01
C ALA A 151 -18.84 -10.49 -21.75
N VAL A 152 -19.51 -10.02 -20.67
CA VAL A 152 -19.76 -10.84 -19.47
C VAL A 152 -20.61 -12.07 -19.81
N ALA A 153 -21.63 -11.94 -20.67
CA ALA A 153 -22.41 -13.08 -21.13
C ALA A 153 -21.54 -14.10 -21.89
N ALA A 154 -20.65 -13.62 -22.78
CA ALA A 154 -19.70 -14.48 -23.48
C ALA A 154 -18.71 -15.18 -22.54
N LEU A 155 -18.30 -14.56 -21.43
CA LEU A 155 -17.49 -15.23 -20.39
C LEU A 155 -18.24 -16.38 -19.70
N ARG A 156 -19.56 -16.29 -19.53
CA ARG A 156 -20.35 -17.36 -18.91
C ARG A 156 -20.52 -18.53 -19.86
N ASP A 157 -20.76 -18.22 -21.13
CA ASP A 157 -21.18 -19.20 -22.11
C ASP A 157 -20.01 -19.75 -22.96
N TYR A 158 -18.75 -19.38 -22.70
CA TYR A 158 -17.61 -19.80 -23.53
C TYR A 158 -17.44 -21.32 -23.66
N LYS A 159 -17.94 -22.10 -22.67
CA LYS A 159 -17.93 -23.57 -22.68
C LYS A 159 -19.07 -24.18 -23.51
N VAL A 160 -20.06 -23.39 -23.92
CA VAL A 160 -21.18 -23.84 -24.76
C VAL A 160 -20.71 -23.93 -26.22
N ASN A 161 -21.19 -24.96 -26.91
CA ASN A 161 -20.75 -25.28 -28.27
C ASN A 161 -20.83 -24.08 -29.21
N GLY A 162 -19.69 -23.69 -29.80
CA GLY A 162 -19.58 -22.62 -30.79
C GLY A 162 -19.25 -21.24 -30.23
N GLN A 163 -19.29 -21.03 -28.90
CA GLN A 163 -19.05 -19.71 -28.31
C GLN A 163 -17.60 -19.47 -27.87
N ALA A 164 -16.77 -20.51 -27.80
CA ALA A 164 -15.34 -20.38 -27.45
C ALA A 164 -14.58 -19.38 -28.34
N ALA A 165 -14.98 -19.20 -29.61
CA ALA A 165 -14.36 -18.24 -30.52
C ALA A 165 -14.60 -16.77 -30.14
N MET A 166 -15.63 -16.48 -29.35
CA MET A 166 -15.96 -15.13 -28.88
C MET A 166 -15.18 -14.75 -27.62
N LEU A 167 -14.61 -15.73 -26.91
CA LEU A 167 -13.95 -15.51 -25.63
C LEU A 167 -12.80 -14.49 -25.71
N PRO A 168 -11.86 -14.56 -26.67
CA PRO A 168 -10.78 -13.57 -26.74
C PRO A 168 -11.28 -12.15 -27.02
N ILE A 169 -12.36 -12.02 -27.81
CA ILE A 169 -12.96 -10.72 -28.12
C ILE A 169 -13.61 -10.14 -26.86
N ALA A 170 -14.38 -10.94 -26.15
CA ALA A 170 -15.04 -10.55 -24.91
C ALA A 170 -14.01 -10.14 -23.83
N LEU A 171 -12.96 -10.93 -23.64
CA LEU A 171 -11.89 -10.62 -22.70
C LEU A 171 -11.13 -9.34 -23.06
N SER A 172 -10.86 -9.11 -24.35
CA SER A 172 -10.22 -7.86 -24.80
C SER A 172 -11.11 -6.64 -24.54
N GLN A 173 -12.41 -6.76 -24.72
CA GLN A 173 -13.36 -5.68 -24.42
C GLN A 173 -13.44 -5.42 -22.90
N LEU A 174 -13.47 -6.47 -22.09
CA LEU A 174 -13.49 -6.33 -20.63
C LEU A 174 -12.19 -5.78 -20.07
N GLU A 175 -11.03 -6.14 -20.62
CA GLU A 175 -9.75 -5.57 -20.21
C GLU A 175 -9.76 -4.04 -20.37
N GLU A 176 -10.22 -3.53 -21.53
CA GLU A 176 -10.34 -2.08 -21.77
C GLU A 176 -11.35 -1.42 -20.83
N LEU A 177 -12.55 -1.99 -20.71
CA LEU A 177 -13.63 -1.42 -19.89
C LEU A 177 -13.34 -1.50 -18.39
N SER A 178 -12.57 -2.48 -17.93
CA SER A 178 -12.30 -2.72 -16.49
C SER A 178 -11.53 -1.60 -15.80
N HIS A 179 -10.95 -0.66 -16.55
CA HIS A 179 -10.32 0.54 -16.03
C HIS A 179 -11.31 1.59 -15.52
N GLU A 180 -12.57 1.54 -15.97
CA GLU A 180 -13.63 2.39 -15.44
C GLU A 180 -14.15 1.81 -14.11
N ILE A 181 -14.33 2.68 -13.11
CA ILE A 181 -14.61 2.27 -11.73
C ILE A 181 -15.93 1.47 -11.67
N ASP A 182 -16.95 1.91 -12.39
CA ASP A 182 -18.25 1.24 -12.49
C ASP A 182 -18.16 -0.20 -13.01
N PHE A 183 -17.39 -0.41 -14.08
CA PHE A 183 -17.20 -1.74 -14.66
C PHE A 183 -16.32 -2.61 -13.78
N GLY A 184 -15.29 -2.05 -13.11
CA GLY A 184 -14.50 -2.77 -12.11
C GLY A 184 -15.35 -3.24 -10.91
N ILE A 185 -16.29 -2.41 -10.44
CA ILE A 185 -17.26 -2.78 -9.39
C ILE A 185 -18.20 -3.88 -9.87
N ALA A 186 -18.66 -3.83 -11.12
CA ALA A 186 -19.54 -4.86 -11.70
C ALA A 186 -18.79 -6.20 -11.94
N LEU A 187 -17.53 -6.16 -12.40
CA LEU A 187 -16.68 -7.35 -12.57
C LEU A 187 -16.35 -8.02 -11.23
N SER A 188 -16.42 -7.29 -10.13
CA SER A 188 -16.19 -7.80 -8.77
C SER A 188 -17.43 -8.45 -8.15
N ASP A 189 -18.57 -8.48 -8.85
CA ASP A 189 -19.68 -9.32 -8.46
C ASP A 189 -19.31 -10.82 -8.58
N VAL A 190 -19.93 -11.65 -7.74
CA VAL A 190 -19.59 -13.08 -7.60
C VAL A 190 -19.60 -13.82 -8.93
N ASP A 191 -20.56 -13.52 -9.80
CA ASP A 191 -20.75 -14.27 -11.03
C ASP A 191 -19.69 -13.93 -12.11
N PRO A 192 -19.48 -12.65 -12.52
CA PRO A 192 -18.41 -12.30 -13.45
C PRO A 192 -17.02 -12.71 -12.94
N LEU A 193 -16.75 -12.52 -11.65
CA LEU A 193 -15.49 -12.91 -11.04
C LEU A 193 -15.27 -14.43 -11.11
N ASN A 194 -16.28 -15.23 -10.80
CA ASN A 194 -16.18 -16.69 -10.94
C ASN A 194 -16.00 -17.13 -12.38
N ALA A 195 -16.60 -16.45 -13.36
CA ALA A 195 -16.37 -16.74 -14.77
C ALA A 195 -14.90 -16.50 -15.16
N LEU A 196 -14.31 -15.38 -14.73
CA LEU A 196 -12.89 -15.08 -14.94
C LEU A 196 -11.97 -16.12 -14.27
N LEU A 197 -12.27 -16.53 -13.04
CA LEU A 197 -11.51 -17.56 -12.32
C LEU A 197 -11.61 -18.92 -13.03
N GLN A 198 -12.79 -19.31 -13.51
CA GLN A 198 -12.95 -20.55 -14.29
C GLN A 198 -12.12 -20.54 -15.58
N ILE A 199 -11.98 -19.38 -16.23
CA ILE A 199 -11.16 -19.23 -17.44
C ILE A 199 -9.66 -19.42 -17.11
N LEU A 200 -9.19 -18.91 -15.97
CA LEU A 200 -7.82 -19.11 -15.50
C LEU A 200 -7.52 -20.61 -15.21
N GLU A 201 -8.45 -21.29 -14.56
CA GLU A 201 -8.33 -22.71 -14.21
C GLU A 201 -8.48 -23.67 -15.42
N ASP A 202 -9.16 -23.25 -16.49
CA ASP A 202 -9.49 -24.14 -17.62
C ASP A 202 -8.26 -24.43 -18.49
N ALA A 203 -7.80 -25.68 -18.48
CA ALA A 203 -6.65 -26.14 -19.28
C ALA A 203 -6.88 -26.05 -20.81
N LYS A 204 -8.12 -25.89 -21.27
CA LYS A 204 -8.45 -25.77 -22.71
C LYS A 204 -8.38 -24.33 -23.22
N VAL A 205 -8.40 -23.34 -22.32
CA VAL A 205 -8.28 -21.93 -22.67
C VAL A 205 -6.83 -21.61 -22.99
N ASP A 206 -6.61 -20.87 -24.06
CA ASP A 206 -5.27 -20.46 -24.47
C ASP A 206 -4.65 -19.45 -23.48
N VAL A 207 -3.32 -19.39 -23.46
CA VAL A 207 -2.59 -18.56 -22.50
C VAL A 207 -2.89 -17.06 -22.66
N GLU A 208 -3.19 -16.58 -23.87
CA GLU A 208 -3.47 -15.15 -24.09
C GLU A 208 -4.82 -14.77 -23.49
N SER A 209 -5.84 -15.62 -23.65
CA SER A 209 -7.13 -15.46 -22.96
C SER A 209 -6.96 -15.47 -21.43
N LYS A 210 -6.11 -16.36 -20.88
CA LYS A 210 -5.82 -16.35 -19.44
C LYS A 210 -5.11 -15.07 -18.99
N ILE A 211 -4.21 -14.54 -19.80
CA ILE A 211 -3.54 -13.26 -19.56
C ILE A 211 -4.56 -12.11 -19.49
N MET A 212 -5.46 -12.02 -20.46
CA MET A 212 -6.51 -11.00 -20.48
C MET A 212 -7.47 -11.13 -19.28
N ALA A 213 -7.81 -12.37 -18.88
CA ALA A 213 -8.63 -12.61 -17.69
C ALA A 213 -7.93 -12.13 -16.40
N ALA A 214 -6.66 -12.48 -16.20
CA ALA A 214 -5.88 -12.02 -15.05
C ALA A 214 -5.75 -10.49 -15.02
N ARG A 215 -5.53 -9.85 -16.18
CA ARG A 215 -5.47 -8.39 -16.28
C ARG A 215 -6.80 -7.72 -16.00
N THR A 216 -7.90 -8.28 -16.49
CA THR A 216 -9.25 -7.81 -16.20
C THR A 216 -9.52 -7.80 -14.69
N ILE A 217 -9.16 -8.89 -13.97
CA ILE A 217 -9.25 -8.94 -12.50
C ILE A 217 -8.40 -7.82 -11.88
N GLY A 218 -7.13 -7.72 -12.26
CA GLY A 218 -6.22 -6.72 -11.68
C GLY A 218 -6.64 -5.28 -11.94
N ALA A 219 -7.11 -4.96 -13.14
CA ALA A 219 -7.59 -3.64 -13.51
C ALA A 219 -8.89 -3.27 -12.76
N SER A 220 -9.81 -4.23 -12.60
CA SER A 220 -11.08 -4.02 -11.88
C SER A 220 -10.88 -3.61 -10.42
N LEU A 221 -9.84 -4.14 -9.76
CA LEU A 221 -9.56 -3.91 -8.34
C LEU A 221 -8.61 -2.76 -8.08
N ARG A 222 -7.74 -2.44 -9.04
CA ARG A 222 -6.69 -1.44 -8.85
C ARG A 222 -7.30 -0.06 -8.59
N ASN A 223 -6.93 0.52 -7.46
CA ASN A 223 -7.45 1.82 -7.01
C ASN A 223 -8.98 1.88 -6.95
N ASN A 224 -9.64 0.75 -6.72
CA ASN A 224 -11.10 0.64 -6.67
C ASN A 224 -11.54 -0.01 -5.33
N PRO A 225 -11.63 0.78 -4.24
CA PRO A 225 -11.94 0.24 -2.91
C PRO A 225 -13.34 -0.38 -2.82
N HIS A 226 -14.31 0.03 -3.67
CA HIS A 226 -15.65 -0.56 -3.72
C HIS A 226 -15.64 -1.95 -4.37
N ALA A 227 -14.89 -2.12 -5.47
CA ALA A 227 -14.66 -3.42 -6.08
C ALA A 227 -13.97 -4.38 -5.09
N LEU A 228 -12.94 -3.88 -4.39
CA LEU A 228 -12.25 -4.65 -3.35
C LEU A 228 -13.17 -5.02 -2.17
N ASP A 229 -14.01 -4.09 -1.69
CA ASP A 229 -15.03 -4.37 -0.66
C ASP A 229 -15.98 -5.48 -1.10
N LYS A 230 -16.45 -5.45 -2.35
CA LYS A 230 -17.27 -6.53 -2.90
C LYS A 230 -16.56 -7.88 -2.86
N VAL A 231 -15.30 -7.95 -3.30
CA VAL A 231 -14.53 -9.21 -3.28
C VAL A 231 -14.33 -9.71 -1.85
N ILE A 232 -13.93 -8.86 -0.92
CA ILE A 232 -13.69 -9.23 0.49
C ILE A 232 -14.98 -9.74 1.16
N ASN A 233 -16.12 -9.08 0.89
CA ASN A 233 -17.42 -9.49 1.43
C ASN A 233 -18.08 -10.63 0.64
N SER A 234 -17.51 -10.99 -0.51
CA SER A 234 -17.95 -12.15 -1.27
C SER A 234 -17.45 -13.44 -0.62
N LYS A 235 -18.03 -14.57 -1.01
CA LYS A 235 -17.50 -15.91 -0.63
C LYS A 235 -16.35 -16.38 -1.53
N VAL A 236 -15.89 -15.54 -2.46
CA VAL A 236 -14.84 -15.89 -3.43
C VAL A 236 -13.47 -15.66 -2.79
N ASP A 237 -12.70 -16.73 -2.61
CA ASP A 237 -11.35 -16.66 -2.05
C ASP A 237 -10.32 -16.31 -3.14
N LEU A 238 -10.39 -15.05 -3.60
CA LEU A 238 -9.60 -14.57 -4.74
C LEU A 238 -8.08 -14.70 -4.48
N VAL A 239 -7.63 -14.44 -3.26
CA VAL A 239 -6.20 -14.57 -2.90
C VAL A 239 -5.72 -16.00 -3.10
N LYS A 240 -6.51 -17.00 -2.65
CA LYS A 240 -6.19 -18.41 -2.86
C LYS A 240 -6.15 -18.78 -4.34
N SER A 241 -7.19 -18.42 -5.10
CA SER A 241 -7.24 -18.74 -6.53
C SER A 241 -6.04 -18.17 -7.28
N LEU A 242 -5.69 -16.90 -7.04
CA LEU A 242 -4.53 -16.26 -7.68
C LEU A 242 -3.20 -16.92 -7.29
N LEU A 243 -3.03 -17.33 -6.01
CA LEU A 243 -1.82 -18.03 -5.57
C LEU A 243 -1.71 -19.44 -6.18
N ASP A 244 -2.81 -20.18 -6.28
CA ASP A 244 -2.84 -21.50 -6.91
C ASP A 244 -2.48 -21.38 -8.41
N ASP A 245 -3.07 -20.40 -9.12
CA ASP A 245 -2.77 -20.12 -10.52
C ASP A 245 -1.31 -19.69 -10.74
N LEU A 246 -0.74 -18.87 -9.82
CA LEU A 246 0.67 -18.47 -9.86
C LEU A 246 1.60 -19.67 -9.67
N ALA A 247 1.28 -20.56 -8.73
CA ALA A 247 2.07 -21.77 -8.49
C ALA A 247 2.03 -22.70 -9.72
N GLN A 248 0.91 -22.76 -10.43
CA GLN A 248 0.78 -23.53 -11.67
C GLN A 248 1.52 -22.86 -12.84
N SER A 249 1.33 -21.55 -13.06
CA SER A 249 1.98 -20.81 -14.16
C SER A 249 3.50 -20.78 -14.02
N SER A 250 4.02 -20.77 -12.78
CA SER A 250 5.45 -20.91 -12.47
C SER A 250 6.00 -22.27 -12.93
N LYS A 251 5.28 -23.37 -12.68
CA LYS A 251 5.67 -24.72 -13.13
C LYS A 251 5.68 -24.84 -14.65
N GLU A 252 4.71 -24.21 -15.31
CA GLU A 252 4.58 -24.20 -16.77
C GLU A 252 5.53 -23.22 -17.46
N LYS A 253 6.27 -22.40 -16.69
CA LYS A 253 7.12 -21.29 -17.18
C LYS A 253 6.35 -20.31 -18.06
N ALA A 254 5.09 -20.06 -17.72
CA ALA A 254 4.20 -19.15 -18.42
C ALA A 254 4.38 -17.71 -17.93
N ASP A 255 5.58 -17.15 -18.12
CA ASP A 255 6.00 -15.89 -17.48
C ASP A 255 5.07 -14.69 -17.70
N LYS A 256 4.52 -14.54 -18.91
CA LYS A 256 3.55 -13.46 -19.20
C LYS A 256 2.25 -13.60 -18.38
N LEU A 257 1.80 -14.83 -18.18
CA LEU A 257 0.66 -15.13 -17.34
C LEU A 257 1.01 -14.87 -15.88
N SER A 258 2.16 -15.37 -15.40
CA SER A 258 2.66 -15.11 -14.05
C SER A 258 2.74 -13.61 -13.76
N SER A 259 3.27 -12.79 -14.66
CA SER A 259 3.32 -11.33 -14.54
C SER A 259 1.94 -10.69 -14.42
N SER A 260 0.94 -11.22 -15.12
CA SER A 260 -0.44 -10.71 -15.09
C SER A 260 -1.19 -11.15 -13.83
N LEU A 261 -0.91 -12.35 -13.34
CA LEU A 261 -1.42 -12.84 -12.06
C LEU A 261 -0.79 -12.10 -10.87
N VAL A 262 0.51 -11.77 -10.91
CA VAL A 262 1.16 -10.91 -9.90
C VAL A 262 0.55 -9.51 -9.90
N TYR A 263 0.19 -8.99 -11.08
CA TYR A 263 -0.54 -7.72 -11.17
C TYR A 263 -1.91 -7.78 -10.48
N ALA A 264 -2.69 -8.84 -10.73
CA ALA A 264 -3.96 -9.06 -10.03
C ALA A 264 -3.78 -9.24 -8.51
N LEU A 265 -2.75 -9.99 -8.10
CA LEU A 265 -2.43 -10.21 -6.69
C LEU A 265 -2.07 -8.89 -5.99
N SER A 266 -1.24 -8.04 -6.62
CA SER A 266 -0.92 -6.71 -6.07
C SER A 266 -2.17 -5.84 -5.90
N ALA A 267 -3.16 -5.95 -6.79
CA ALA A 267 -4.39 -5.18 -6.74
C ALA A 267 -5.35 -5.64 -5.62
N VAL A 268 -5.35 -6.93 -5.25
CA VAL A 268 -6.19 -7.42 -4.15
C VAL A 268 -5.56 -7.24 -2.77
N LEU A 269 -4.23 -7.30 -2.65
CA LEU A 269 -3.51 -7.20 -1.36
C LEU A 269 -3.40 -5.75 -0.86
N LYS A 270 -4.55 -5.10 -0.63
CA LYS A 270 -4.64 -3.69 -0.19
C LYS A 270 -5.27 -3.51 1.18
N THR A 271 -5.65 -4.59 1.84
CA THR A 271 -6.29 -4.57 3.17
C THR A 271 -5.67 -5.63 4.08
N PRO A 272 -5.67 -5.41 5.42
CA PRO A 272 -5.18 -6.39 6.38
C PRO A 272 -5.79 -7.78 6.23
N GLU A 273 -7.06 -7.89 5.86
CA GLU A 273 -7.77 -9.16 5.67
C GLU A 273 -7.18 -9.94 4.50
N THR A 274 -6.98 -9.27 3.37
CA THR A 274 -6.38 -9.88 2.18
C THR A 274 -4.92 -10.26 2.41
N VAL A 275 -4.15 -9.44 3.14
CA VAL A 275 -2.78 -9.77 3.50
C VAL A 275 -2.73 -10.92 4.50
N THR A 276 -3.62 -10.95 5.50
CA THR A 276 -3.71 -12.08 6.45
C THR A 276 -4.02 -13.37 5.70
N ARG A 277 -4.92 -13.33 4.71
CA ARG A 277 -5.19 -14.49 3.86
C ARG A 277 -3.96 -14.92 3.06
N PHE A 278 -3.20 -13.97 2.51
CA PHE A 278 -1.93 -14.25 1.82
C PHE A 278 -0.88 -14.89 2.74
N VAL A 279 -0.78 -14.44 3.99
CA VAL A 279 0.10 -15.03 5.01
C VAL A 279 -0.32 -16.46 5.35
N ASP A 280 -1.61 -16.68 5.62
CA ASP A 280 -2.15 -18.00 5.95
C ASP A 280 -1.96 -19.02 4.80
N LEU A 281 -1.80 -18.55 3.57
CA LEU A 281 -1.57 -19.36 2.38
C LEU A 281 -0.09 -19.45 1.97
N HIS A 282 0.84 -18.96 2.80
CA HIS A 282 2.27 -18.96 2.49
C HIS A 282 2.60 -18.25 1.16
N GLY A 283 1.87 -17.18 0.84
CA GLY A 283 2.01 -16.48 -0.44
C GLY A 283 3.42 -15.89 -0.65
N GLY A 284 4.11 -15.53 0.43
CA GLY A 284 5.51 -15.06 0.39
C GLY A 284 6.45 -16.10 -0.25
N ASP A 285 6.30 -17.37 0.12
CA ASP A 285 7.09 -18.49 -0.42
C ASP A 285 6.81 -18.67 -1.91
N THR A 286 5.55 -18.55 -2.33
CA THR A 286 5.14 -18.66 -3.73
C THR A 286 5.74 -17.52 -4.56
N LEU A 287 5.72 -16.28 -4.05
CA LEU A 287 6.32 -15.14 -4.73
C LEU A 287 7.85 -15.24 -4.80
N ARG A 288 8.52 -15.72 -3.74
CA ARG A 288 9.98 -15.95 -3.76
C ARG A 288 10.36 -17.02 -4.77
N GLN A 289 9.66 -18.14 -4.79
CA GLN A 289 9.89 -19.21 -5.77
C GLN A 289 9.71 -18.68 -7.20
N LEU A 290 8.63 -17.93 -7.44
CA LEU A 290 8.36 -17.31 -8.74
C LEU A 290 9.43 -16.30 -9.14
N TYR A 291 9.91 -15.49 -8.19
CA TYR A 291 11.00 -14.53 -8.44
C TYR A 291 12.30 -15.24 -8.80
N GLU A 292 12.63 -16.36 -8.16
CA GLU A 292 13.86 -17.11 -8.44
C GLU A 292 13.84 -17.77 -9.84
N THR A 293 12.71 -18.34 -10.25
CA THR A 293 12.59 -19.11 -11.49
C THR A 293 12.12 -18.32 -12.71
N GLY A 294 11.45 -17.19 -12.51
CA GLY A 294 10.85 -16.38 -13.57
C GLY A 294 11.84 -15.50 -14.34
N SER A 295 11.39 -15.01 -15.50
CA SER A 295 12.13 -14.00 -16.27
C SER A 295 12.21 -12.64 -15.58
N ASP A 296 13.02 -11.75 -16.18
CA ASP A 296 13.14 -10.35 -15.83
C ASP A 296 11.80 -9.62 -15.66
N ASP A 297 10.80 -9.90 -16.50
CA ASP A 297 9.49 -9.25 -16.39
C ASP A 297 8.76 -9.67 -15.11
N VAL A 298 8.77 -10.97 -14.81
CA VAL A 298 8.19 -11.54 -13.58
C VAL A 298 8.89 -10.96 -12.35
N LYS A 299 10.22 -10.95 -12.33
CA LYS A 299 11.02 -10.35 -11.26
C LYS A 299 10.65 -8.88 -11.05
N GLY A 300 10.56 -8.11 -12.14
CA GLY A 300 10.15 -6.72 -12.09
C GLY A 300 8.71 -6.51 -11.62
N ARG A 301 7.79 -7.46 -11.84
CA ARG A 301 6.41 -7.39 -11.33
C ARG A 301 6.33 -7.72 -9.85
N VAL A 302 7.05 -8.75 -9.42
CA VAL A 302 7.14 -9.12 -8.00
C VAL A 302 7.78 -7.99 -7.21
N SER A 303 8.89 -7.40 -7.65
CA SER A 303 9.49 -6.24 -6.97
C SER A 303 8.50 -5.09 -6.78
N THR A 304 7.75 -4.73 -7.84
CA THR A 304 6.69 -3.71 -7.73
C THR A 304 5.61 -4.10 -6.72
N LEU A 305 5.19 -5.38 -6.65
CA LEU A 305 4.24 -5.83 -5.63
C LEU A 305 4.80 -5.65 -4.22
N ILE A 306 6.05 -6.04 -3.97
CA ILE A 306 6.68 -5.89 -2.66
C ILE A 306 6.74 -4.42 -2.25
N GLU A 307 7.09 -3.52 -3.18
CA GLU A 307 7.09 -2.07 -2.95
C GLU A 307 5.69 -1.52 -2.66
N ASP A 308 4.71 -1.84 -3.51
CA ASP A 308 3.34 -1.32 -3.47
C ASP A 308 2.47 -1.91 -2.34
N VAL A 309 2.94 -2.97 -1.66
CA VAL A 309 2.19 -3.71 -0.64
C VAL A 309 3.01 -3.82 0.64
N LEU A 310 4.09 -4.60 0.62
CA LEU A 310 4.82 -4.95 1.85
C LEU A 310 5.69 -3.80 2.38
N ALA A 311 6.18 -2.94 1.49
CA ALA A 311 6.94 -1.76 1.88
C ALA A 311 6.05 -0.54 2.25
N THR A 312 4.74 -0.72 2.42
CA THR A 312 3.80 0.37 2.77
C THR A 312 3.53 0.42 4.28
N PRO A 313 3.91 1.50 5.00
CA PRO A 313 3.74 1.62 6.45
C PRO A 313 2.28 1.53 6.93
N ASP A 314 1.35 2.18 6.23
CA ASP A 314 -0.04 2.26 6.66
C ASP A 314 -0.69 0.87 6.70
N LEU A 315 -0.48 0.08 5.64
CA LEU A 315 -0.99 -1.29 5.57
C LEU A 315 -0.33 -2.20 6.61
N HIS A 316 0.96 -2.01 6.88
CA HIS A 316 1.64 -2.70 7.98
C HIS A 316 1.03 -2.35 9.33
N ASN A 317 0.78 -1.07 9.61
CA ASN A 317 0.24 -0.62 10.88
C ASN A 317 -1.17 -1.19 11.11
N ASP A 318 -2.03 -1.14 10.09
CA ASP A 318 -3.36 -1.75 10.13
C ASP A 318 -3.29 -3.27 10.33
N PHE A 319 -2.39 -3.94 9.61
CA PHE A 319 -2.16 -5.38 9.74
C PHE A 319 -1.64 -5.78 11.13
N SER A 320 -0.68 -5.04 11.67
CA SER A 320 -0.09 -5.28 12.99
C SER A 320 -1.10 -5.03 14.10
N SER A 321 -1.97 -4.01 13.96
CA SER A 321 -3.09 -3.79 14.87
C SER A 321 -4.06 -4.97 14.91
N ILE A 322 -4.32 -5.63 13.79
CA ILE A 322 -5.26 -6.76 13.70
C ILE A 322 -4.60 -8.07 14.17
N THR A 323 -3.38 -8.35 13.70
CA THR A 323 -2.70 -9.62 13.99
C THR A 323 -2.13 -9.69 15.40
N GLY A 324 -1.70 -8.56 15.96
CA GLY A 324 -1.28 -8.44 17.35
C GLY A 324 -2.38 -8.88 18.33
N ALA A 325 -3.64 -8.72 17.95
CA ALA A 325 -4.79 -9.14 18.76
C ALA A 325 -5.13 -10.63 18.67
N VAL A 326 -4.71 -11.37 17.62
CA VAL A 326 -5.31 -12.68 17.28
C VAL A 326 -4.31 -13.82 17.04
N LYS A 327 -3.12 -13.56 16.48
CA LYS A 327 -2.18 -14.63 16.07
C LYS A 327 -0.73 -14.25 16.39
N LYS A 328 -0.20 -14.74 17.53
CA LYS A 328 1.23 -14.58 17.91
C LYS A 328 2.23 -14.98 16.80
N ARG A 329 1.89 -15.94 15.93
CA ARG A 329 2.76 -16.35 14.80
C ARG A 329 2.86 -15.29 13.71
N SER A 330 1.90 -14.39 13.60
CA SER A 330 1.86 -13.35 12.57
C SER A 330 2.47 -12.03 13.04
N ALA A 331 2.64 -11.83 14.35
CA ALA A 331 3.11 -10.56 14.91
C ALA A 331 4.48 -10.10 14.36
N ASN A 332 5.38 -11.04 14.07
CA ASN A 332 6.69 -10.74 13.49
C ASN A 332 6.79 -11.10 12.00
N TRP A 333 5.74 -11.68 11.42
CA TRP A 333 5.79 -12.21 10.05
C TRP A 333 6.18 -11.11 9.06
N TRP A 334 5.63 -9.91 9.21
CA TRP A 334 5.89 -8.82 8.27
C TRP A 334 7.37 -8.41 8.26
N GLU A 335 7.98 -8.27 9.44
CA GLU A 335 9.39 -7.92 9.55
C GLU A 335 10.30 -9.04 9.01
N ASP A 336 9.97 -10.30 9.33
CA ASP A 336 10.73 -11.46 8.84
C ASP A 336 10.62 -11.61 7.32
N GLU A 337 9.43 -11.42 6.76
CA GLU A 337 9.16 -11.42 5.33
C GLU A 337 9.95 -10.31 4.62
N LEU A 338 9.97 -9.10 5.18
CA LEU A 338 10.77 -7.98 4.65
C LEU A 338 12.27 -8.24 4.73
N LYS A 339 12.76 -8.92 5.77
CA LYS A 339 14.17 -9.36 5.86
C LYS A 339 14.52 -10.35 4.75
N GLU A 340 13.65 -11.32 4.47
CA GLU A 340 13.85 -12.26 3.38
C GLU A 340 13.90 -11.55 2.01
N TRP A 341 12.94 -10.67 1.73
CA TRP A 341 12.90 -9.90 0.48
C TRP A 341 14.09 -8.96 0.33
N SER A 342 14.49 -8.29 1.42
CA SER A 342 15.71 -7.48 1.46
C SER A 342 16.93 -8.31 1.03
N GLY A 343 17.10 -9.51 1.60
CA GLY A 343 18.18 -10.42 1.20
C GLY A 343 18.10 -10.83 -0.27
N VAL A 344 16.91 -11.17 -0.77
CA VAL A 344 16.68 -11.54 -2.19
C VAL A 344 17.06 -10.39 -3.13
N PHE A 345 16.64 -9.16 -2.85
CA PHE A 345 16.93 -8.00 -3.68
C PHE A 345 18.43 -7.64 -3.66
N GLN A 346 19.06 -7.66 -2.49
CA GLN A 346 20.50 -7.42 -2.36
C GLN A 346 21.34 -8.41 -3.18
N ARG A 347 20.97 -9.70 -3.19
CA ARG A 347 21.64 -10.72 -4.04
C ARG A 347 21.35 -10.55 -5.53
N SER A 348 20.19 -10.00 -5.87
CA SER A 348 19.73 -9.86 -7.26
C SER A 348 20.40 -8.71 -8.00
N LEU A 349 20.68 -7.59 -7.33
CA LEU A 349 21.22 -6.37 -7.96
C LEU A 349 22.61 -6.54 -8.62
N PRO A 350 23.56 -7.26 -8.00
CA PRO A 350 24.84 -7.61 -8.64
C PRO A 350 24.70 -8.62 -9.78
N SER A 351 23.58 -9.35 -9.86
CA SER A 351 23.38 -10.39 -10.88
C SER A 351 23.03 -9.82 -12.26
N LYS A 352 22.90 -10.72 -13.25
CA LYS A 352 22.45 -10.37 -14.61
C LYS A 352 20.94 -10.14 -14.62
N LEU A 353 20.54 -8.89 -14.45
CA LEU A 353 19.20 -8.36 -14.68
C LEU A 353 19.28 -7.21 -15.69
N SER A 354 18.24 -6.99 -16.47
CA SER A 354 18.11 -5.79 -17.30
C SER A 354 18.08 -4.52 -16.45
N SER A 355 18.57 -3.41 -17.01
CA SER A 355 18.62 -2.10 -16.33
C SER A 355 17.25 -1.69 -15.75
N LYS A 356 16.16 -1.91 -16.50
CA LYS A 356 14.80 -1.60 -16.05
C LYS A 356 14.41 -2.39 -14.79
N VAL A 357 14.75 -3.68 -14.74
CA VAL A 357 14.44 -4.54 -13.59
C VAL A 357 15.35 -4.21 -12.41
N LYS A 358 16.64 -3.95 -12.64
CA LYS A 358 17.55 -3.46 -11.59
C LYS A 358 17.01 -2.19 -10.93
N SER A 359 16.48 -1.25 -11.72
CA SER A 359 15.87 -0.03 -11.18
C SER A 359 14.70 -0.34 -10.25
N LYS A 360 13.81 -1.25 -10.64
CA LYS A 360 12.68 -1.66 -9.80
C LYS A 360 13.12 -2.37 -8.53
N VAL A 361 13.99 -3.37 -8.65
CA VAL A 361 14.53 -4.10 -7.50
C VAL A 361 15.17 -3.13 -6.50
N TYR A 362 15.89 -2.13 -7.01
CA TYR A 362 16.52 -1.11 -6.17
C TYR A 362 15.49 -0.19 -5.50
N THR A 363 14.50 0.34 -6.22
CA THR A 363 13.46 1.21 -5.61
C THR A 363 12.69 0.46 -4.54
N SER A 364 12.37 -0.82 -4.79
CA SER A 364 11.67 -1.66 -3.82
C SER A 364 12.53 -1.90 -2.58
N LEU A 365 13.82 -2.23 -2.74
CA LEU A 365 14.75 -2.38 -1.61
C LEU A 365 14.94 -1.06 -0.83
N ALA A 366 15.02 0.07 -1.52
CA ALA A 366 15.12 1.38 -0.91
C ALA A 366 13.85 1.76 -0.13
N ALA A 367 12.66 1.40 -0.64
CA ALA A 367 11.39 1.58 0.04
C ALA A 367 11.34 0.76 1.35
N ILE A 368 11.74 -0.52 1.30
CA ILE A 368 11.84 -1.36 2.51
C ILE A 368 12.79 -0.69 3.52
N ARG A 369 13.98 -0.26 3.11
CA ARG A 369 14.96 0.37 4.02
C ARG A 369 14.45 1.68 4.62
N ARG A 370 13.75 2.50 3.83
CA ARG A 370 13.22 3.79 4.24
C ARG A 370 12.12 3.64 5.30
N ASN A 371 11.24 2.66 5.09
CA ASN A 371 10.02 2.49 5.89
C ASN A 371 10.21 1.49 7.04
N PHE A 372 11.11 0.52 6.90
CA PHE A 372 11.36 -0.59 7.82
C PHE A 372 12.86 -0.82 7.99
N ARG A 373 13.55 0.17 8.56
CA ARG A 373 15.01 0.20 8.66
C ARG A 373 15.59 -1.08 9.26
N GLU A 374 14.97 -1.58 10.33
CA GLU A 374 15.40 -2.77 11.08
C GLU A 374 15.17 -4.09 10.32
N SER A 375 14.36 -4.10 9.26
CA SER A 375 14.15 -5.26 8.40
C SER A 375 15.22 -5.39 7.30
N VAL A 376 16.26 -4.56 7.30
CA VAL A 376 17.29 -4.54 6.26
C VAL A 376 18.69 -4.68 6.86
N ASP A 377 19.15 -5.92 6.91
CA ASP A 377 20.56 -6.25 7.15
C ASP A 377 21.35 -6.09 5.85
N VAL A 378 22.11 -5.00 5.78
CA VAL A 378 22.85 -4.60 4.58
C VAL A 378 24.11 -5.46 4.42
N SER A 379 24.17 -6.27 3.36
CA SER A 379 25.29 -7.17 3.05
C SER A 379 26.53 -6.42 2.54
N GLU A 380 27.72 -6.98 2.78
CA GLU A 380 28.97 -6.40 2.29
C GLU A 380 29.03 -6.40 0.76
N GLU A 381 28.60 -7.48 0.11
CA GLU A 381 28.59 -7.60 -1.35
C GLU A 381 27.70 -6.55 -2.01
N PHE A 382 26.55 -6.24 -1.39
CA PHE A 382 25.67 -5.18 -1.88
C PHE A 382 26.30 -3.79 -1.70
N LEU A 383 26.96 -3.52 -0.56
CA LEU A 383 27.69 -2.26 -0.37
C LEU A 383 28.83 -2.08 -1.36
N GLU A 384 29.58 -3.16 -1.64
CA GLU A 384 30.64 -3.14 -2.65
C GLU A 384 30.09 -2.84 -4.05
N TRP A 385 28.94 -3.43 -4.40
CA TRP A 385 28.24 -3.13 -5.65
C TRP A 385 27.80 -1.66 -5.72
N LEU A 386 27.24 -1.12 -4.63
CA LEU A 386 26.83 0.29 -4.53
C LEU A 386 27.99 1.27 -4.68
N ASP A 387 29.19 0.92 -4.22
CA ASP A 387 30.38 1.77 -4.28
C ASP A 387 31.04 1.81 -5.67
N HIS A 388 30.62 0.92 -6.58
CA HIS A 388 31.11 0.87 -7.95
C HIS A 388 30.03 1.23 -9.00
N PRO A 389 29.26 2.32 -8.81
CA PRO A 389 28.14 2.62 -9.70
C PRO A 389 28.62 2.96 -11.12
N LYS A 390 29.88 3.38 -11.30
CA LYS A 390 30.46 3.62 -12.63
C LYS A 390 30.78 2.34 -13.39
N LYS A 391 31.17 1.25 -12.71
CA LYS A 391 31.28 -0.08 -13.34
C LYS A 391 29.88 -0.59 -13.70
N ALA A 392 28.92 -0.31 -12.82
CA ALA A 392 27.53 -0.68 -13.01
C ALA A 392 26.78 0.23 -14.02
N ALA A 393 27.26 1.45 -14.33
CA ALA A 393 26.53 2.43 -15.14
C ALA A 393 26.17 1.90 -16.53
N ALA A 394 27.08 1.15 -17.16
CA ALA A 394 26.83 0.47 -18.43
C ALA A 394 25.73 -0.60 -18.34
N GLU A 395 25.47 -1.12 -17.14
CA GLU A 395 24.52 -2.20 -16.88
C GLU A 395 23.19 -1.73 -16.27
N ILE A 396 23.18 -0.60 -15.54
CA ILE A 396 22.04 -0.16 -14.73
C ILE A 396 21.33 1.09 -15.24
N GLY A 397 21.98 1.88 -16.11
CA GLY A 397 21.44 3.12 -16.65
C GLY A 397 21.66 4.34 -15.76
N ASP A 398 21.68 5.53 -16.37
CA ASP A 398 22.06 6.79 -15.70
C ASP A 398 21.10 7.20 -14.57
N ASP A 399 19.80 6.92 -14.73
CA ASP A 399 18.80 7.32 -13.74
C ASP A 399 18.96 6.53 -12.44
N LEU A 400 19.21 5.21 -12.54
CA LEU A 400 19.49 4.41 -11.35
C LEU A 400 20.82 4.83 -10.70
N VAL A 401 21.84 5.20 -11.48
CA VAL A 401 23.10 5.75 -10.92
C VAL A 401 22.84 7.05 -10.14
N LYS A 402 21.99 7.95 -10.64
CA LYS A 402 21.63 9.18 -9.93
C LYS A 402 20.89 8.88 -8.64
N LEU A 403 19.91 7.98 -8.68
CA LEU A 403 19.14 7.56 -7.52
C LEU A 403 20.04 6.93 -6.45
N ILE A 404 20.94 6.00 -6.84
CA ILE A 404 21.91 5.38 -5.93
C ILE A 404 22.78 6.45 -5.25
N LYS A 405 23.25 7.47 -5.99
CA LYS A 405 24.06 8.54 -5.41
C LYS A 405 23.30 9.39 -4.41
N GLN A 406 22.04 9.67 -4.67
CA GLN A 406 21.15 10.41 -3.77
C GLN A 406 20.92 9.60 -2.49
N ASP A 407 20.58 8.32 -2.63
CA ASP A 407 20.24 7.44 -1.51
C ASP A 407 21.45 6.94 -0.72
N ARG A 408 22.68 6.99 -1.29
CA ARG A 408 23.90 6.41 -0.69
C ARG A 408 24.14 6.89 0.73
N GLY A 409 24.08 8.21 0.94
CA GLY A 409 24.33 8.82 2.25
C GLY A 409 23.20 8.57 3.24
N GLU A 410 21.96 8.82 2.80
CA GLU A 410 20.77 8.82 3.64
C GLU A 410 20.31 7.40 4.04
N LEU A 411 20.24 6.47 3.08
CA LEU A 411 19.68 5.13 3.32
C LEU A 411 20.75 4.08 3.64
N TRP A 412 21.90 4.16 2.97
CA TRP A 412 22.91 3.09 2.96
C TRP A 412 24.16 3.41 3.80
N GLY A 413 24.29 4.65 4.27
CA GLY A 413 25.44 5.15 5.03
C GLY A 413 26.73 5.20 4.23
N ASN A 414 27.86 5.46 4.89
CA ASN A 414 29.18 5.40 4.25
C ASN A 414 29.90 4.10 4.65
N ALA A 415 30.28 3.25 3.68
CA ALA A 415 31.01 2.02 3.97
C ALA A 415 32.33 2.27 4.72
N LYS A 416 32.94 3.45 4.54
CA LYS A 416 34.14 3.84 5.28
C LYS A 416 33.88 4.14 6.75
N ALA A 417 32.70 4.65 7.11
CA ALA A 417 32.37 4.97 8.51
C ALA A 417 32.24 3.70 9.37
N ARG A 418 31.59 2.64 8.85
CA ARG A 418 31.46 1.36 9.57
C ARG A 418 32.80 0.70 9.90
N LYS A 419 33.84 0.91 9.07
CA LYS A 419 35.18 0.39 9.32
C LYS A 419 35.95 1.13 10.43
N TYR A 420 35.52 2.34 10.82
CA TYR A 420 36.08 3.05 11.96
C TYR A 420 35.41 2.60 13.26
N ASP A 421 34.07 2.47 13.29
CA ASP A 421 33.36 1.97 14.48
C ASP A 421 33.83 0.56 14.90
N ALA A 422 34.01 -0.35 13.92
CA ALA A 422 34.51 -1.71 14.21
C ALA A 422 35.99 -1.77 14.62
N ARG A 423 36.76 -0.67 14.50
CA ARG A 423 38.16 -0.59 14.96
C ARG A 423 38.30 0.06 16.32
N ASP A 424 37.30 0.80 16.77
CA ASP A 424 37.26 1.41 18.10
C ASP A 424 36.61 0.47 19.16
N GLU A 425 36.06 -0.69 18.73
CA GLU A 425 35.54 -1.77 19.58
C GLU A 425 36.50 -2.98 19.76
N LEU A 426 37.75 -2.88 19.29
CA LEU A 426 38.85 -3.83 19.52
C LEU A 426 40.00 -3.16 20.27
#